data_AF-A0A7W1CRP2-F1
#
_entry.id   AF-A0A7W1CRP2-F1
#
_cell.length_a   1.000
_cell.length_b   1.000
_cell.length_c   1.000
_cell.angle_alpha   90.00
_cell.angle_beta   90.00
_cell.angle_gamma   90.00
#
_symmetry.space_group_name_H-M   'P 1'
#
loop_
_entity.id
_entity.type
_entity.pdbx_description
1 polymer ?
#
loop_
_entity_poly.entity_id
_entity_poly.type
_entity_poly.pdbx_seq_one_letter_code
_entity_poly.pdbx_strand_id
1 'polypeptide(L)' 'MRTLLVAALLLAFGVAAQAASKHCKFRVHIEANPHDGGTFAQPIRTLSGRDVHIEKTAWLSERDVKAYYPYRAADGSYGA' A
#
# COMPACT_ATOMS: atom_id res chain seq x y z
N MET A 1 17.22 -38.85 -22.72
CA MET A 1 15.80 -38.86 -22.27
C MET A 1 15.63 -38.33 -20.85
N ARG A 2 16.35 -38.84 -19.83
CA ARG A 2 16.25 -38.36 -18.44
C ARG A 2 16.53 -36.85 -18.26
N THR A 3 17.50 -36.30 -18.97
CA THR A 3 17.87 -34.87 -18.89
C THR A 3 16.80 -33.94 -19.47
N LEU A 4 16.11 -34.36 -20.54
CA LEU A 4 15.01 -33.62 -21.14
C LEU A 4 13.78 -33.58 -20.23
N LEU A 5 13.51 -34.69 -19.53
CA LEU A 5 12.45 -34.77 -18.52
C LEU A 5 12.72 -33.85 -17.32
N VAL A 6 13.97 -33.81 -16.85
CA VAL A 6 14.36 -32.89 -15.75
C VAL A 6 14.26 -31.43 -16.18
N ALA A 7 14.69 -31.10 -17.41
CA ALA A 7 14.55 -29.75 -17.94
C ALA A 7 13.08 -29.33 -18.11
N ALA A 8 12.23 -30.23 -18.61
CA ALA A 8 10.79 -30.00 -18.74
C ALA A 8 10.12 -29.83 -17.37
N LEU A 9 10.54 -30.59 -16.35
CA LEU A 9 10.05 -30.44 -14.99
C LEU A 9 10.45 -29.08 -14.40
N LEU A 10 11.71 -28.66 -14.56
CA LEU A 10 12.19 -27.37 -14.08
C LEU A 10 11.49 -26.19 -14.77
N LEU A 11 11.20 -26.30 -16.06
CA LEU A 11 10.40 -25.31 -16.79
C LEU A 11 8.95 -25.27 -16.31
N ALA A 12 8.34 -26.42 -16.01
CA ALA A 12 6.97 -26.47 -15.49
C ALA A 12 6.85 -25.88 -14.07
N PHE A 13 7.85 -26.06 -13.22
CA PHE A 13 7.86 -25.50 -11.86
C PHE A 13 8.42 -24.05 -11.79
N GLY A 14 9.21 -23.62 -12.78
CA GLY A 14 9.82 -22.29 -12.80
C GLY A 14 8.85 -21.13 -13.08
N VAL A 15 7.68 -21.41 -13.66
CA VAL A 15 6.66 -20.37 -13.97
C VAL A 15 5.80 -20.02 -12.76
N ALA A 16 5.88 -20.79 -11.68
CA ALA A 16 5.17 -20.50 -10.43
C ALA A 16 5.90 -19.48 -9.53
N ALA A 17 7.04 -18.95 -9.98
CA ALA A 17 7.80 -17.91 -9.28
C ALA A 17 7.05 -16.58 -9.30
N GLN A 18 6.11 -16.47 -8.37
CA GLN A 18 5.76 -15.26 -7.65
C GLN A 18 5.39 -14.06 -8.53
N ALA A 19 4.10 -13.99 -8.92
CA ALA A 19 3.43 -12.69 -8.83
C ALA A 19 3.42 -12.31 -7.34
N ALA A 20 4.54 -11.79 -6.84
CA ALA A 20 4.61 -11.26 -5.49
C ALA A 20 3.52 -10.21 -5.42
N SER A 21 2.46 -10.50 -4.66
CA SER A 21 1.48 -9.51 -4.27
C SER A 21 2.28 -8.43 -3.56
N LYS A 22 2.58 -7.35 -4.28
CA LYS A 22 3.21 -6.19 -3.67
C LYS A 22 2.19 -5.72 -2.64
N HIS A 23 2.51 -5.88 -1.36
CA HIS A 23 1.63 -5.50 -0.27
C HIS A 23 1.61 -3.98 -0.20
N CYS A 24 0.53 -3.36 -0.67
CA CYS A 24 0.33 -1.94 -0.55
C CYS A 24 -0.37 -1.66 0.79
N LYS A 25 0.14 -0.66 1.52
CA LYS A 25 -0.47 -0.23 2.76
C LYS A 25 -1.40 0.96 2.54
N PHE A 26 -2.59 0.90 3.10
CA PHE A 26 -3.60 1.96 2.97
C PHE A 26 -4.15 2.39 4.33
N ARG A 27 -4.19 3.70 4.57
CA ARG A 27 -4.76 4.33 5.76
C ARG A 27 -5.44 5.63 5.38
N VAL A 28 -6.63 5.87 5.91
CA VAL A 28 -7.34 7.14 5.79
C VAL A 28 -7.36 7.83 7.14
N HIS A 29 -6.91 9.09 7.14
CA HIS A 29 -6.96 9.98 8.27
C HIS A 29 -7.96 11.10 7.95
N ILE A 30 -8.79 11.45 8.93
CA ILE A 30 -9.66 12.60 8.83
C ILE A 30 -8.96 13.85 9.38
N GLU A 31 -9.43 15.02 8.98
CA GLU A 31 -9.02 16.27 9.60
C GLU A 31 -9.50 16.28 11.05
N ALA A 32 -8.56 16.39 11.99
CA ALA A 32 -8.82 16.42 13.42
C ALA A 32 -9.27 17.80 13.88
N ASN A 33 -9.92 17.85 15.04
CA ASN A 33 -10.12 19.10 15.73
C ASN A 33 -8.76 19.60 16.29
N PRO A 34 -8.31 20.84 15.97
CA PRO A 34 -7.05 21.38 16.50
C PRO A 34 -7.03 21.47 18.03
N HIS A 35 -8.18 21.42 18.70
CA HIS A 35 -8.29 21.45 20.16
C HIS A 35 -8.10 20.09 20.84
N ASP A 36 -8.03 18.98 20.10
CA ASP A 36 -7.85 17.64 20.68
C ASP A 36 -6.43 17.40 21.25
N GLY A 37 -5.52 18.35 21.02
CA GLY A 37 -4.16 18.33 21.52
C GLY A 37 -3.28 17.29 20.84
N GLY A 38 -1.97 17.37 21.12
CA GLY A 38 -0.95 16.56 20.46
C GLY A 38 -1.03 15.06 20.70
N THR A 39 -1.88 14.58 21.62
CA THR A 39 -2.10 13.15 21.86
C THR A 39 -2.90 12.51 20.72
N PHE A 40 -3.91 13.21 20.20
CA PHE A 40 -4.85 12.68 19.21
C PHE A 40 -4.71 13.33 17.85
N ALA A 41 -4.25 14.58 17.81
CA ALA A 41 -4.07 15.35 16.59
C ALA A 41 -2.58 15.53 16.24
N GLN A 42 -2.26 15.54 14.95
CA GLN A 42 -0.94 15.86 14.43
C GLN A 42 -1.04 16.99 13.39
N PRO A 43 -0.31 18.11 13.55
CA PRO A 43 -0.28 19.15 12.53
C PRO A 43 0.47 18.67 11.29
N ILE A 44 -0.07 18.96 10.11
CA ILE A 44 0.58 18.72 8.82
C ILE A 44 0.36 19.92 7.89
N ARG A 45 1.31 20.12 6.97
CA ARG A 45 1.14 20.99 5.81
C ARG A 45 0.74 20.14 4.61
N THR A 46 -0.40 20.39 4.01
CA THR A 46 -0.83 19.67 2.80
C THR A 46 0.02 20.05 1.58
N LEU A 47 -0.04 19.24 0.51
CA LEU A 47 0.61 19.58 -0.76
C LEU A 47 0.07 20.88 -1.38
N SER A 48 -1.18 21.23 -1.10
CA SER A 48 -1.77 22.51 -1.48
C SER A 48 -1.32 23.69 -0.60
N GLY A 49 -0.52 23.44 0.43
CA GLY A 49 -0.06 24.47 1.36
C GLY A 49 -1.12 24.91 2.37
N ARG A 50 -2.01 24.01 2.81
CA ARG A 50 -2.93 24.28 3.93
C ARG A 50 -2.36 23.69 5.22
N ASP A 51 -2.39 24.45 6.31
CA ASP A 51 -2.14 23.90 7.64
C ASP A 51 -3.41 23.22 8.14
N VAL A 52 -3.32 21.93 8.44
CA VAL A 52 -4.41 21.15 9.02
C VAL A 52 -3.88 20.29 10.15
N HIS A 53 -4.79 19.84 11.01
CA HIS A 53 -4.49 18.76 11.94
C HIS A 53 -5.12 17.49 11.41
N ILE A 54 -4.42 16.37 11.47
CA ILE A 54 -4.99 15.06 11.14
C ILE A 54 -5.07 14.20 12.40
N GLU A 55 -6.06 13.33 12.45
CA GLU A 55 -6.15 12.36 13.54
C GLU A 55 -5.00 11.35 13.43
N LYS A 56 -4.31 11.10 14.54
CA LYS A 56 -3.21 10.13 14.59
C LYS A 56 -3.69 8.68 14.39
N THR A 57 -4.91 8.40 14.82
CA THR A 57 -5.58 7.12 14.61
C THR A 57 -6.29 7.13 13.27
N ALA A 58 -6.00 6.15 12.40
CA ALA A 58 -6.70 6.01 11.14
C ALA A 58 -8.14 5.51 11.38
N TRP A 59 -9.11 6.12 10.69
CA TRP A 59 -10.51 5.66 10.72
C TRP A 59 -10.74 4.43 9.85
N LEU A 60 -9.98 4.31 8.76
CA LEU A 60 -10.06 3.20 7.84
C LEU A 60 -8.66 2.63 7.59
N SER A 61 -8.58 1.31 7.64
CA SER A 61 -7.40 0.52 7.32
C SER A 61 -7.69 -0.46 6.20
N GLU A 62 -6.66 -1.15 5.71
CA GLU A 62 -6.82 -2.25 4.74
C GLU A 62 -7.81 -3.34 5.18
N ARG A 63 -7.99 -3.54 6.50
CA ARG A 63 -8.93 -4.54 7.02
C ARG A 63 -10.39 -4.12 6.84
N ASP A 64 -10.62 -2.82 6.71
CA ASP A 64 -11.96 -2.23 6.58
C ASP A 64 -12.36 -2.07 5.11
N VAL A 65 -11.47 -2.39 4.16
CA VAL A 65 -11.65 -2.18 2.72
C VAL A 65 -11.75 -3.51 1.98
N LYS A 66 -12.86 -3.71 1.26
CA LYS A 66 -13.11 -4.92 0.46
C LYS A 66 -12.19 -5.02 -0.77
N ALA A 67 -11.93 -3.89 -1.43
CA ALA A 67 -11.05 -3.80 -2.60
C ALA A 67 -10.57 -2.35 -2.81
N TYR A 68 -9.33 -2.18 -3.29
CA TYR A 68 -8.79 -0.92 -3.76
C TYR A 68 -7.88 -1.16 -4.97
N TYR A 69 -7.70 -0.16 -5.83
CA TYR A 69 -6.85 -0.25 -7.02
C TYR A 69 -5.82 0.89 -7.01
N PRO A 70 -4.54 0.62 -6.67
CA PRO A 70 -3.51 1.65 -6.72
C PRO A 70 -2.96 1.81 -8.14
N TYR A 71 -2.73 3.05 -8.56
CA TYR A 71 -2.00 3.34 -9.80
C TYR A 71 -0.52 2.98 -9.65
N ARG A 72 0.10 2.47 -10.71
CA ARG A 72 1.53 2.15 -10.73
C ARG A 72 2.34 3.34 -11.25
N ALA A 73 3.40 3.69 -10.53
CA ALA A 73 4.42 4.61 -10.99
C ALA A 73 5.39 3.92 -11.99
N ALA A 74 6.17 4.72 -12.72
CA ALA A 74 7.12 4.23 -13.72
C ALA A 74 8.22 3.33 -13.12
N ASP A 75 8.59 3.55 -11.86
CA ASP A 75 9.57 2.75 -11.11
C ASP A 75 8.99 1.47 -10.48
N GLY A 76 7.69 1.21 -10.72
CA GLY A 76 6.98 0.06 -10.17
C GLY A 76 6.52 0.22 -8.72
N SER A 77 6.64 1.43 -8.14
CA SER A 77 5.97 1.81 -6.89
C SER A 77 4.48 2.18 -7.14
N TYR A 78 3.80 2.71 -6.12
CA TYR A 78 2.39 3.10 -6.20
C TYR A 78 2.24 4.62 -6.14
N GLY A 79 1.27 5.15 -6.88
CA GLY A 79 1.01 6.59 -6.98
C GLY A 79 1.35 7.15 -8.37
N ALA A 80 0.94 8.39 -8.61
CA ALA A 80 1.38 9.20 -9.75
C ALA A 80 2.67 9.95 -9.39
#